data_AF-A0A7X6V747-F1
#
_entry.id   AF-A0A7X6V747-F1
#
_cell.length_a   1.000
_cell.length_b   1.000
_cell.length_c   1.000
_cell.angle_alpha   90.00
_cell.angle_beta   90.00
_cell.angle_gamma   90.00
#
_symmetry.space_group_name_H-M   'P 1'
#
loop_
_entity.id
_entity.type
_entity.pdbx_description
1 polymer ?
#
loop_
_entity_poly.entity_id
_entity_poly.type
_entity_poly.pdbx_seq_one_letter_code
_entity_poly.pdbx_strand_id
1 'polypeptide(L)'
;MTKQNKNILIRTTAILSVAAISALAALTAGCESTEFKENVSWNGSAPAQEANNNQESETTTPTANEGGGGASGVGDAVSYGSFKWNFGGVKGGGASQQGVQISGLSLSPGGLSFKYNTNLSAWGMSHGQIGALACLFVQNSSGQWVGGKFDWISSSRNTRDFHNVYSGYNGWSLAGVPNPCNAAFVIISPDGKKRSNVITGTWKR
;
A
#
# COMPACT_ATOMS: atom_id res chain seq x y z
N MET A 1 -53.57 40.00 -5.79
CA MET A 1 -53.85 39.15 -6.96
C MET A 1 -53.05 37.87 -6.84
N THR A 2 -53.72 36.75 -6.58
CA THR A 2 -53.11 35.43 -6.31
C THR A 2 -52.83 34.71 -7.63
N LYS A 3 -51.62 34.17 -7.86
CA LYS A 3 -51.33 33.43 -9.09
C LYS A 3 -50.46 32.16 -8.89
N GLN A 4 -51.20 31.08 -8.64
CA GLN A 4 -50.93 29.67 -8.97
C GLN A 4 -49.56 29.03 -8.68
N ASN A 5 -49.62 28.09 -7.72
CA ASN A 5 -48.74 26.92 -7.64
C ASN A 5 -48.61 26.19 -8.98
N LYS A 6 -47.40 25.67 -9.26
CA LYS A 6 -47.19 24.60 -10.24
C LYS A 6 -46.47 23.44 -9.55
N ASN A 7 -47.26 22.46 -9.10
CA ASN A 7 -46.73 21.19 -8.59
C ASN A 7 -46.11 20.42 -9.75
N ILE A 8 -44.78 20.25 -9.74
CA ILE A 8 -44.10 19.35 -10.68
C ILE A 8 -44.17 17.93 -10.11
N LEU A 9 -45.12 17.17 -10.67
CA LEU A 9 -45.29 15.75 -10.42
C LEU A 9 -44.16 14.96 -11.10
N ILE A 10 -43.09 14.67 -10.36
CA ILE A 10 -42.01 13.80 -10.83
C ILE A 10 -42.57 12.37 -10.92
N ARG A 11 -42.68 11.87 -12.16
CA ARG A 11 -43.21 10.52 -12.42
C ARG A 11 -42.19 9.45 -12.06
N THR A 12 -42.62 8.50 -11.24
CA THR A 12 -41.90 7.28 -10.88
C THR A 12 -41.60 6.43 -12.12
N THR A 13 -40.34 6.08 -12.34
CA THR A 13 -39.94 4.99 -13.25
C THR A 13 -39.02 4.04 -12.49
N ALA A 14 -39.59 2.96 -11.95
CA ALA A 14 -38.80 1.89 -11.34
C ALA A 14 -38.24 0.99 -12.45
N ILE A 15 -36.91 0.87 -12.53
CA ILE A 15 -36.26 -0.10 -13.41
C ILE A 15 -35.98 -1.36 -12.60
N LEU A 16 -36.85 -2.36 -12.74
CA LEU A 16 -36.63 -3.72 -12.27
C LEU A 16 -35.75 -4.46 -13.29
N SER A 17 -34.49 -4.72 -12.93
CA SER A 17 -33.63 -5.65 -13.68
C SER A 17 -33.66 -7.01 -13.00
N VAL A 18 -34.23 -8.01 -13.69
CA VAL A 18 -34.37 -9.39 -13.19
C VAL A 18 -33.04 -10.16 -13.30
N ALA A 19 -32.88 -11.14 -12.42
CA ALA A 19 -31.64 -11.87 -12.15
C ALA A 19 -31.11 -12.74 -13.31
N ALA A 20 -29.81 -13.01 -13.23
CA ALA A 20 -29.22 -14.26 -13.72
C ALA A 20 -28.38 -14.87 -12.58
N ILE A 21 -28.92 -15.90 -11.92
CA ILE A 21 -28.17 -16.78 -11.02
C ILE A 21 -27.76 -18.00 -11.83
N SER A 22 -26.47 -18.26 -11.94
CA SER A 22 -25.93 -19.48 -12.53
C SER A 22 -24.98 -20.16 -11.55
N ALA A 23 -25.37 -21.35 -11.09
CA ALA A 23 -24.59 -22.22 -10.21
C ALA A 23 -24.53 -23.64 -10.80
N LEU A 24 -23.67 -24.49 -10.22
CA LEU A 24 -23.27 -25.84 -10.68
C LEU A 24 -22.34 -25.85 -11.92
N ALA A 25 -21.38 -26.78 -12.05
CA ALA A 25 -21.10 -27.99 -11.26
C ALA A 25 -19.59 -28.18 -10.93
N ALA A 26 -19.26 -29.26 -10.21
CA ALA A 26 -17.96 -29.48 -9.56
C ALA A 26 -17.13 -30.63 -10.15
N LEU A 27 -15.84 -30.66 -9.75
CA LEU A 27 -14.91 -31.78 -9.67
C LEU A 27 -14.73 -32.73 -10.88
N THR A 28 -13.51 -32.74 -11.40
CA THR A 28 -12.79 -33.99 -11.71
C THR A 28 -11.38 -33.90 -11.12
N ALA A 29 -11.06 -34.79 -10.17
CA ALA A 29 -9.70 -35.02 -9.73
C ALA A 29 -8.98 -35.94 -10.72
N GLY A 30 -7.71 -35.67 -11.01
CA GLY A 30 -6.86 -36.52 -11.84
C GLY A 30 -5.43 -36.48 -11.31
N CYS A 31 -5.07 -37.48 -10.50
CA CYS A 31 -3.69 -37.74 -10.12
C CYS A 31 -3.14 -38.83 -11.03
N GLU A 32 -2.39 -38.48 -12.07
CA GLU A 32 -1.48 -39.42 -12.73
C GLU A 32 -0.12 -38.76 -12.93
N SER A 33 0.89 -39.35 -12.31
CA SER A 33 2.28 -38.92 -12.34
C SER A 33 3.06 -39.78 -13.33
N THR A 34 3.63 -39.17 -14.37
CA THR A 34 4.62 -39.82 -15.24
C THR A 34 5.94 -39.05 -15.25
N GLU A 35 6.87 -39.62 -14.49
CA GLU A 35 8.32 -39.73 -14.64
C GLU A 35 9.14 -38.81 -15.56
N PHE A 36 10.36 -38.55 -15.08
CA PHE A 36 11.39 -37.68 -15.65
C PHE A 36 12.32 -38.41 -16.65
N LYS A 37 12.93 -37.63 -17.58
CA LYS A 37 14.25 -37.77 -18.27
C LYS A 37 14.12 -37.28 -19.74
N GLU A 38 15.10 -36.67 -20.42
CA GLU A 38 16.47 -36.19 -20.13
C GLU A 38 16.86 -35.17 -21.25
N ASN A 39 18.00 -34.46 -21.32
CA ASN A 39 19.23 -34.33 -20.53
C ASN A 39 19.81 -32.90 -20.76
N VAL A 40 20.32 -32.21 -19.74
CA VAL A 40 21.33 -31.14 -19.93
C VAL A 40 22.42 -31.21 -18.84
N SER A 41 23.39 -32.08 -19.08
CA SER A 41 24.65 -32.12 -18.34
C SER A 41 25.51 -30.89 -18.64
N TRP A 42 25.98 -30.21 -17.59
CA TRP A 42 27.34 -29.66 -17.58
C TRP A 42 28.07 -30.25 -16.38
N ASN A 43 29.04 -31.11 -16.67
CA ASN A 43 29.79 -31.87 -15.68
C ASN A 43 30.84 -31.00 -14.99
N GLY A 44 31.01 -31.20 -13.68
CA GLY A 44 31.91 -30.42 -12.83
C GLY A 44 32.25 -31.09 -11.50
N SER A 45 32.35 -32.42 -11.50
CA SER A 45 32.97 -33.32 -10.50
C SER A 45 32.90 -32.97 -8.99
N ALA A 46 32.16 -33.80 -8.26
CA ALA A 46 32.17 -33.94 -6.79
C ALA A 46 33.26 -34.98 -6.35
N PRO A 47 33.23 -35.64 -5.16
CA PRO A 47 32.52 -35.40 -3.89
C PRO A 47 33.41 -35.57 -2.62
N ALA A 48 32.86 -35.34 -1.41
CA ALA A 48 33.11 -36.16 -0.21
C ALA A 48 32.09 -35.87 0.91
N GLN A 49 31.74 -36.89 1.70
CA GLN A 49 30.89 -36.80 2.89
C GLN A 49 31.73 -36.74 4.18
N GLU A 50 31.09 -36.28 5.26
CA GLU A 50 31.02 -36.92 6.60
C GLU A 50 31.15 -35.91 7.76
N ALA A 51 30.55 -36.22 8.90
CA ALA A 51 30.22 -35.27 9.96
C ALA A 51 31.21 -35.31 11.13
N ASN A 52 31.43 -34.15 11.78
CA ASN A 52 31.67 -34.11 13.23
C ASN A 52 31.27 -32.75 13.84
N ASN A 53 30.90 -32.77 15.12
CA ASN A 53 30.71 -31.57 15.93
C ASN A 53 32.08 -31.02 16.39
N ASN A 54 32.16 -29.70 16.55
CA ASN A 54 32.67 -29.07 17.79
C ASN A 54 32.42 -27.55 17.77
N GLN A 55 32.13 -26.99 18.95
CA GLN A 55 32.19 -25.55 19.18
C GLN A 55 33.65 -25.15 19.41
N GLU A 56 34.11 -24.07 18.76
CA GLU A 56 34.90 -23.03 19.42
C GLU A 56 34.75 -21.69 18.68
N SER A 57 34.94 -20.59 19.38
CA SER A 57 34.84 -19.22 18.84
C SER A 57 36.11 -18.83 18.12
N GLU A 58 36.01 -18.15 16.96
CA GLU A 58 36.76 -16.90 16.75
C GLU A 58 36.28 -16.05 15.56
N THR A 59 36.57 -14.76 15.66
CA THR A 59 36.15 -13.69 14.74
C THR A 59 37.02 -13.64 13.48
N THR A 60 36.43 -13.72 12.29
CA THR A 60 37.03 -13.14 11.07
C THR A 60 35.97 -12.60 10.10
N THR A 61 36.12 -11.33 9.70
CA THR A 61 35.49 -10.74 8.51
C THR A 61 36.16 -11.32 7.25
N PRO A 62 35.47 -11.46 6.11
CA PRO A 62 35.69 -10.45 5.06
C PRO A 62 34.52 -10.21 4.06
N THR A 63 34.74 -9.21 3.21
CA THR A 63 34.15 -8.98 1.87
C THR A 63 32.69 -8.51 1.80
N ALA A 64 32.56 -7.18 1.69
CA ALA A 64 31.40 -6.54 1.09
C ALA A 64 31.22 -6.97 -0.39
N ASN A 65 29.97 -7.11 -0.82
CA ASN A 65 29.63 -7.19 -2.24
C ASN A 65 28.82 -5.94 -2.59
N GLU A 66 29.45 -4.95 -3.24
CA GLU A 66 28.79 -3.73 -3.69
C GLU A 66 27.97 -4.02 -4.96
N GLY A 67 26.68 -3.67 -4.96
CA GLY A 67 25.82 -4.01 -6.10
C GLY A 67 24.37 -3.55 -5.99
N GLY A 68 24.11 -2.29 -5.60
CA GLY A 68 22.74 -1.79 -5.53
C GLY A 68 22.57 -0.44 -4.83
N GLY A 69 23.08 0.64 -5.45
CA GLY A 69 22.92 2.00 -4.94
C GLY A 69 21.47 2.48 -4.92
N GLY A 70 20.77 2.25 -3.80
CA GLY A 70 19.51 2.90 -3.45
C GLY A 70 19.74 3.81 -2.24
N ALA A 71 19.45 5.11 -2.39
CA ALA A 71 19.84 6.14 -1.42
C ALA A 71 19.47 5.79 0.04
N SER A 72 20.43 5.92 0.96
CA SER A 72 20.22 5.83 2.41
C SER A 72 19.19 6.84 2.88
N GLY A 73 17.93 6.42 2.91
CA GLY A 73 16.82 7.22 3.37
C GLY A 73 16.64 7.15 4.87
N VAL A 74 15.93 8.14 5.42
CA VAL A 74 15.32 8.00 6.74
C VAL A 74 14.48 6.72 6.74
N GLY A 75 14.70 5.86 7.74
CA GLY A 75 14.00 4.58 7.86
C GLY A 75 12.49 4.76 8.03
N ASP A 76 11.75 3.69 7.77
CA ASP A 76 10.31 3.65 8.02
C ASP A 76 10.00 3.67 9.52
N ALA A 77 9.10 4.56 9.96
CA ALA A 77 8.63 4.56 11.35
C ALA A 77 7.79 3.30 11.71
N VAL A 78 7.22 2.62 10.70
CA VAL A 78 6.54 1.33 10.79
C VAL A 78 6.89 0.51 9.54
N SER A 79 7.26 -0.75 9.72
CA SER A 79 7.63 -1.64 8.61
C SER A 79 6.55 -1.68 7.52
N TYR A 80 6.92 -1.22 6.32
CA TYR A 80 6.00 -1.06 5.19
C TYR A 80 5.26 -2.36 4.80
N GLY A 81 5.93 -3.52 4.92
CA GLY A 81 5.35 -4.83 4.64
C GLY A 81 4.21 -5.26 5.59
N SER A 82 4.02 -4.56 6.71
CA SER A 82 2.90 -4.81 7.63
C SER A 82 1.55 -4.31 7.11
N PHE A 83 1.55 -3.39 6.15
CA PHE A 83 0.36 -2.68 5.68
C PHE A 83 -0.58 -3.55 4.84
N LYS A 84 -1.86 -3.59 5.23
CA LYS A 84 -2.94 -4.25 4.49
C LYS A 84 -3.65 -3.23 3.58
N TRP A 85 -3.43 -3.39 2.28
CA TRP A 85 -3.95 -2.54 1.21
C TRP A 85 -5.41 -2.88 0.88
N ASN A 86 -6.30 -2.62 1.84
CA ASN A 86 -7.71 -2.98 1.77
C ASN A 86 -8.56 -1.93 1.04
N PHE A 87 -8.10 -0.67 0.99
CA PHE A 87 -8.90 0.47 0.54
C PHE A 87 -8.22 1.25 -0.60
N GLY A 88 -9.00 2.06 -1.32
CA GLY A 88 -8.46 3.00 -2.32
C GLY A 88 -8.28 2.43 -3.72
N GLY A 89 -8.41 1.12 -3.91
CA GLY A 89 -8.33 0.45 -5.23
C GLY A 89 -6.91 0.29 -5.81
N VAL A 90 -5.87 0.51 -5.00
CA VAL A 90 -4.46 0.41 -5.42
C VAL A 90 -3.71 -0.60 -4.54
N LYS A 91 -2.93 -1.48 -5.16
CA LYS A 91 -2.09 -2.47 -4.46
C LYS A 91 -0.63 -1.99 -4.39
N GLY A 92 -0.33 -1.10 -3.44
CA GLY A 92 1.00 -0.50 -3.29
C GLY A 92 2.04 -1.36 -2.54
N GLY A 93 1.67 -2.50 -1.95
CA GLY A 93 2.53 -3.22 -0.99
C GLY A 93 3.90 -3.71 -1.49
N GLY A 94 4.14 -3.71 -2.81
CA GLY A 94 5.44 -4.01 -3.41
C GLY A 94 6.35 -2.78 -3.63
N ALA A 95 5.93 -1.57 -3.25
CA ALA A 95 6.68 -0.35 -3.52
C ALA A 95 8.01 -0.28 -2.75
N SER A 96 9.08 0.02 -3.47
CA SER A 96 10.43 0.21 -2.92
C SER A 96 10.68 1.67 -2.54
N GLN A 97 11.40 1.91 -1.43
CA GLN A 97 11.73 3.27 -1.00
C GLN A 97 12.74 3.89 -1.95
N GLN A 98 12.39 4.99 -2.62
CA GLN A 98 13.23 5.62 -3.63
C GLN A 98 13.08 7.14 -3.62
N GLY A 99 14.13 7.86 -3.20
CA GLY A 99 14.30 9.31 -3.42
C GLY A 99 13.40 10.22 -2.58
N VAL A 100 12.07 10.08 -2.65
CA VAL A 100 11.11 10.91 -1.90
C VAL A 100 11.26 10.65 -0.41
N GLN A 101 11.33 11.72 0.37
CA GLN A 101 11.42 11.67 1.83
C GLN A 101 10.48 12.69 2.47
N ILE A 102 9.76 12.24 3.49
CA ILE A 102 8.76 13.02 4.22
C ILE A 102 9.01 12.98 5.74
N SER A 103 8.62 14.04 6.43
CA SER A 103 8.77 14.19 7.88
C SER A 103 7.64 15.01 8.51
N GLY A 104 7.60 15.04 9.84
CA GLY A 104 6.75 15.97 10.59
C GLY A 104 5.24 15.80 10.33
N LEU A 105 4.74 14.57 10.38
CA LEU A 105 3.31 14.30 10.26
C LEU A 105 2.54 15.00 11.39
N SER A 106 1.55 15.79 11.03
CA SER A 106 0.54 16.32 11.95
C SER A 106 -0.84 15.88 11.49
N LEU A 107 -1.67 15.44 12.43
CA LEU A 107 -2.98 14.85 12.18
C LEU A 107 -4.05 15.67 12.89
N SER A 108 -5.14 15.93 12.19
CA SER A 108 -6.33 16.62 12.68
C SER A 108 -7.57 15.80 12.37
N PRO A 109 -8.74 16.08 12.96
CA PRO A 109 -9.98 15.41 12.59
C PRO A 109 -10.28 15.48 11.08
N GLY A 110 -9.99 16.61 10.44
CA GLY A 110 -10.32 16.85 9.03
C GLY A 110 -9.25 16.46 8.00
N GLY A 111 -8.03 16.10 8.40
CA GLY A 111 -6.92 15.90 7.46
C GLY A 111 -5.54 15.80 8.11
N LEU A 112 -4.50 15.77 7.27
CA LEU A 112 -3.09 15.74 7.65
C LEU A 112 -2.27 16.87 7.02
N SER A 113 -1.14 17.16 7.66
CA SER A 113 -0.03 17.92 7.08
C SER A 113 1.30 17.21 7.33
N PHE A 114 2.29 17.48 6.48
CA PHE A 114 3.64 16.92 6.58
C PHE A 114 4.66 17.89 5.95
N LYS A 115 5.93 17.50 5.91
CA LYS A 115 7.00 18.20 5.19
C LYS A 115 7.65 17.27 4.18
N TYR A 116 7.95 17.76 2.98
CA TYR A 116 8.91 17.10 2.09
C TYR A 116 10.33 17.46 2.52
N ASN A 117 11.13 16.46 2.90
CA ASN A 117 12.59 16.59 2.97
C ASN A 117 13.18 16.43 1.56
N THR A 118 12.57 15.60 0.74
CA THR A 118 12.84 15.46 -0.70
C THR A 118 11.51 15.17 -1.38
N ASN A 119 11.09 16.03 -2.32
CA ASN A 119 9.78 15.94 -2.94
C ASN A 119 9.78 15.07 -4.21
N LEU A 120 8.63 15.04 -4.90
CA LEU A 120 8.41 14.19 -6.07
C LEU A 120 9.28 14.53 -7.30
N SER A 121 10.13 15.58 -7.23
CA SER A 121 11.17 15.81 -8.25
C SER A 121 12.17 14.65 -8.33
N ALA A 122 12.38 13.91 -7.24
CA ALA A 122 13.14 12.65 -7.23
C ALA A 122 12.50 11.53 -8.08
N TRP A 123 11.24 11.70 -8.52
CA TRP A 123 10.56 10.84 -9.50
C TRP A 123 10.35 11.54 -10.85
N GLY A 124 11.02 12.67 -11.10
CA GLY A 124 10.92 13.43 -12.33
C GLY A 124 9.72 14.37 -12.44
N MET A 125 8.98 14.63 -11.34
CA MET A 125 7.79 15.49 -11.38
C MET A 125 8.16 16.97 -11.20
N SER A 126 7.61 17.82 -12.07
CA SER A 126 7.71 19.28 -11.99
C SER A 126 6.99 19.83 -10.76
N HIS A 127 7.31 21.06 -10.34
CA HIS A 127 6.61 21.73 -9.24
C HIS A 127 5.10 21.87 -9.54
N GLY A 128 4.24 21.55 -8.56
CA GLY A 128 2.78 21.61 -8.70
C GLY A 128 2.14 20.44 -9.44
N GLN A 129 2.91 19.64 -10.18
CA GLN A 129 2.41 18.48 -10.92
C GLN A 129 1.74 17.47 -9.97
N ILE A 130 0.46 17.19 -10.20
CA ILE A 130 -0.26 16.08 -9.56
C ILE A 130 0.19 14.79 -10.25
N GLY A 131 0.60 13.80 -9.47
CA GLY A 131 1.16 12.58 -10.05
C GLY A 131 1.59 11.50 -9.06
N ALA A 132 1.35 11.67 -7.76
CA ALA A 132 1.57 10.62 -6.77
C ALA A 132 0.30 10.35 -5.96
N LEU A 133 0.30 9.25 -5.21
CA LEU A 133 -0.84 8.80 -4.42
C LEU A 133 -0.57 9.06 -2.94
N ALA A 134 -1.50 9.74 -2.27
CA ALA A 134 -1.51 9.89 -0.83
C ALA A 134 -2.15 8.65 -0.20
N CYS A 135 -1.38 7.93 0.61
CA CYS A 135 -1.83 6.71 1.26
C CYS A 135 -1.82 6.86 2.79
N LEU A 136 -2.95 6.50 3.41
CA LEU A 136 -3.16 6.48 4.84
C LEU A 136 -3.32 5.03 5.28
N PHE A 137 -2.75 4.69 6.43
CA PHE A 137 -2.99 3.43 7.14
C PHE A 137 -3.32 3.75 8.60
N VAL A 138 -4.26 3.01 9.19
CA VAL A 138 -4.66 3.16 10.58
C VAL A 138 -4.64 1.79 11.26
N GLN A 139 -4.29 1.75 12.54
CA GLN A 139 -4.44 0.52 13.32
C GLN A 139 -5.91 0.32 13.68
N ASN A 140 -6.45 -0.85 13.35
CA ASN A 140 -7.73 -1.31 13.88
C ASN A 140 -7.59 -1.77 15.34
N SER A 141 -8.70 -2.17 15.97
CA SER A 141 -8.73 -2.66 17.36
C SER A 141 -7.92 -3.95 17.60
N SER A 142 -7.56 -4.71 16.56
CA SER A 142 -6.65 -5.85 16.66
C SER A 142 -5.17 -5.50 16.39
N GLY A 143 -4.85 -4.21 16.27
CA GLY A 143 -3.49 -3.70 16.05
C GLY A 143 -2.99 -3.82 14.60
N GLN A 144 -3.80 -4.32 13.68
CA GLN A 144 -3.44 -4.47 12.27
C GLN A 144 -3.52 -3.12 11.54
N TRP A 145 -2.49 -2.82 10.75
CA TRP A 145 -2.48 -1.66 9.86
C TRP A 145 -3.32 -1.90 8.61
N VAL A 146 -4.47 -1.24 8.52
CA VAL A 146 -5.39 -1.29 7.38
C VAL A 146 -5.48 0.08 6.70
N GLY A 147 -5.56 0.11 5.37
CA GLY A 147 -5.55 1.37 4.64
C GLY A 147 -5.34 1.24 3.14
N GLY A 148 -4.80 2.30 2.54
CA GLY A 148 -4.46 2.37 1.12
C GLY A 148 -4.48 3.81 0.60
N LYS A 149 -4.66 3.98 -0.72
CA LYS A 149 -4.83 5.30 -1.34
C LYS A 149 -6.11 5.96 -0.84
N PHE A 150 -6.02 7.18 -0.31
CA PHE A 150 -7.20 8.03 -0.12
C PHE A 150 -7.23 9.20 -1.11
N ASP A 151 -6.10 9.60 -1.69
CA ASP A 151 -6.07 10.74 -2.61
C ASP A 151 -4.93 10.75 -3.63
N TRP A 152 -4.97 11.73 -4.52
CA TRP A 152 -3.85 12.19 -5.32
C TRP A 152 -3.11 13.33 -4.60
N ILE A 153 -1.81 13.43 -4.84
CA ILE A 153 -0.96 14.50 -4.31
C ILE A 153 -0.01 15.03 -5.38
N SER A 154 0.39 16.29 -5.22
CA SER A 154 1.37 16.96 -6.07
C SER A 154 2.72 17.15 -5.38
N SER A 155 3.74 17.49 -6.17
CA SER A 155 5.10 17.75 -5.72
C SER A 155 5.25 18.96 -4.78
N SER A 156 4.22 19.80 -4.67
CA SER A 156 4.19 21.00 -3.81
C SER A 156 3.15 20.94 -2.69
N ARG A 157 2.14 20.06 -2.77
CA ARG A 157 1.12 19.92 -1.71
C ARG A 157 1.71 19.17 -0.51
N ASN A 158 1.65 19.81 0.65
CA ASN A 158 2.09 19.30 1.95
C ASN A 158 0.93 19.03 2.92
N THR A 159 -0.31 19.08 2.43
CA THR A 159 -1.55 18.81 3.18
C THR A 159 -2.53 17.98 2.34
N ARG A 160 -3.36 17.18 3.00
CA ARG A 160 -4.58 16.58 2.42
C ARG A 160 -5.68 16.53 3.45
N ASP A 161 -6.90 16.83 3.02
CA ASP A 161 -8.12 16.57 3.79
C ASP A 161 -8.49 15.08 3.75
N PHE A 162 -9.32 14.65 4.70
CA PHE A 162 -9.80 13.27 4.81
C PHE A 162 -11.21 13.07 4.23
N HIS A 163 -11.68 13.93 3.32
CA HIS A 163 -13.01 13.77 2.70
C HIS A 163 -13.22 12.37 2.13
N ASN A 164 -12.26 11.85 1.37
CA ASN A 164 -12.34 10.51 0.76
C ASN A 164 -12.30 9.36 1.77
N VAL A 165 -11.68 9.55 2.95
CA VAL A 165 -11.69 8.57 4.04
C VAL A 165 -13.07 8.51 4.70
N TYR A 166 -13.73 9.67 4.84
CA TYR A 166 -15.06 9.79 5.44
C TYR A 166 -16.21 9.46 4.49
N SER A 167 -16.06 9.71 3.18
CA SER A 167 -17.07 9.42 2.16
C SER A 167 -17.04 7.97 1.64
N GLY A 168 -16.09 7.15 2.11
CA GLY A 168 -15.98 5.74 1.74
C GLY A 168 -15.41 5.47 0.34
N TYR A 169 -14.66 6.42 -0.22
CA TYR A 169 -14.03 6.31 -1.54
C TYR A 169 -13.32 4.96 -1.73
N ASN A 170 -13.61 4.25 -2.82
CA ASN A 170 -13.02 2.94 -3.14
C ASN A 170 -12.96 1.97 -1.93
N GLY A 171 -14.07 1.89 -1.18
CA GLY A 171 -14.24 0.96 -0.06
C GLY A 171 -13.60 1.40 1.26
N TRP A 172 -13.12 2.65 1.38
CA TRP A 172 -12.60 3.18 2.65
C TRP A 172 -13.61 3.00 3.78
N SER A 173 -13.13 2.53 4.93
CA SER A 173 -13.95 2.39 6.14
C SER A 173 -13.10 2.55 7.40
N LEU A 174 -13.69 3.16 8.42
CA LEU A 174 -13.12 3.28 9.77
C LEU A 174 -13.83 2.34 10.78
N ALA A 175 -14.61 1.39 10.29
CA ALA A 175 -15.21 0.35 11.13
C ALA A 175 -14.12 -0.48 11.83
N GLY A 176 -14.24 -0.67 13.14
CA GLY A 176 -13.21 -1.33 13.95
C GLY A 176 -11.95 -0.51 14.21
N VAL A 177 -11.88 0.77 13.78
CA VAL A 177 -10.76 1.67 14.08
C VAL A 177 -11.09 2.50 15.33
N PRO A 178 -10.29 2.43 16.43
CA PRO A 178 -10.54 3.18 17.65
C PRO A 178 -10.40 4.71 17.46
N ASN A 179 -10.80 5.48 18.46
CA ASN A 179 -10.55 6.93 18.51
C ASN A 179 -10.06 7.32 19.91
N PRO A 180 -8.83 7.82 20.08
CA PRO A 180 -7.79 7.97 19.05
C PRO A 180 -7.28 6.63 18.49
N CYS A 181 -6.56 6.67 17.38
CA CYS A 181 -5.85 5.53 16.79
C CYS A 181 -4.45 5.94 16.33
N ASN A 182 -3.57 4.96 16.14
CA ASN A 182 -2.29 5.21 15.46
C ASN A 182 -2.52 5.25 13.95
N ALA A 183 -1.95 6.25 13.29
CA ALA A 183 -2.00 6.45 11.86
C ALA A 183 -0.59 6.52 11.25
N ALA A 184 -0.46 6.03 10.03
CA ALA A 184 0.75 6.06 9.23
C ALA A 184 0.44 6.66 7.85
N PHE A 185 1.36 7.49 7.36
CA PHE A 185 1.26 8.15 6.06
C PHE A 185 2.47 7.80 5.20
N VAL A 186 2.20 7.55 3.92
CA VAL A 186 3.20 7.25 2.89
C VAL A 186 2.72 7.77 1.54
N ILE A 187 3.65 8.22 0.71
CA ILE A 187 3.36 8.64 -0.67
C ILE A 187 3.94 7.58 -1.61
N ILE A 188 3.18 7.15 -2.60
CA ILE A 188 3.63 6.18 -3.61
C ILE A 188 3.47 6.71 -5.04
N SER A 189 4.25 6.17 -5.98
CA SER A 189 4.07 6.41 -7.41
C SER A 189 2.76 5.77 -7.91
N PRO A 190 2.15 6.26 -9.02
CA PRO A 190 0.88 5.74 -9.53
C PRO A 190 0.94 4.28 -9.97
N ASP A 191 2.11 3.82 -10.40
CA ASP A 191 2.39 2.43 -10.79
C ASP A 191 2.69 1.51 -9.59
N GLY A 192 2.71 2.04 -8.36
CA GLY A 192 2.96 1.29 -7.14
C GLY A 192 4.39 0.78 -6.96
N LYS A 193 5.38 1.24 -7.76
CA LYS A 193 6.75 0.72 -7.71
C LYS A 193 7.68 1.49 -6.75
N LYS A 194 7.41 2.78 -6.54
CA LYS A 194 8.23 3.68 -5.71
C LYS A 194 7.41 4.23 -4.55
N ARG A 195 8.06 4.45 -3.41
CA ARG A 195 7.47 5.09 -2.23
C ARG A 195 8.43 6.04 -1.52
N SER A 196 7.85 6.92 -0.70
CA SER A 196 8.55 7.61 0.39
C SER A 196 8.85 6.66 1.55
N ASN A 197 9.61 7.13 2.55
CA ASN A 197 9.57 6.56 3.89
C ASN A 197 8.15 6.67 4.49
N VAL A 198 7.86 5.81 5.47
CA VAL A 198 6.66 5.84 6.31
C VAL A 198 6.87 6.77 7.50
N ILE A 199 5.91 7.67 7.75
CA ILE A 199 5.83 8.51 8.95
C ILE A 199 4.54 8.25 9.72
N THR A 200 4.55 8.41 11.04
CA THR A 200 3.44 8.06 11.92
C THR A 200 3.03 9.18 12.87
N GLY A 201 1.83 9.06 13.44
CA GLY A 201 1.33 9.91 14.52
C GLY A 201 0.01 9.38 15.07
N THR A 202 -0.44 9.95 16.18
CA THR A 202 -1.76 9.64 16.75
C THR A 202 -2.83 10.47 16.08
N TRP A 203 -3.84 9.83 15.50
CA TRP A 203 -5.01 10.51 14.94
C TRP A 203 -6.16 10.50 15.93
N LYS A 204 -6.64 11.69 16.27
CA LYS A 204 -7.89 11.92 17.02
C LYS A 204 -8.91 12.57 16.08
N ARG A 205 -10.09 11.94 16.00
CA ARG A 205 -11.28 12.40 15.27
C ARG A 205 -12.23 13.12 16.21
#